data_AF-X1R583-F1
#
_entry.id   AF-X1R583-F1
#
_cell.length_a   1.000
_cell.length_b   1.000
_cell.length_c   1.000
_cell.angle_alpha   90.00
_cell.angle_beta   90.00
_cell.angle_gamma   90.00
#
_symmetry.space_group_name_H-M   'P 1'
#
loop_
_entity.id
_entity.type
_entity.pdbx_description
1 polymer ?
#
loop_
_entity_poly.entity_id
_entity_poly.type
_entity_poly.pdbx_seq_one_letter_code
_entity_poly.pdbx_strand_id
1 'polypeptide(L)'
;IQKERNLVMVHPFDDPHVVAGQGTIGLEILDDLPEVDVVFVPIGGGGLISGIATAIKSKKPAVKIVGVEPIGASALRQSLQQGRVVHLDKLDTIAEGLRSPFTGELNLALAQKYVDEVVLVSDDEMIEALCLILERCKLLTEVSGAAGFAALLFQKANIPRGAETVCLLSGGNIDRSRLGHFLLKEQC
;
A
#
# COMPACT_ATOMS: atom_id res chain seq x y z
N ILE A 1 -30.65 3.29 0.85
CA ILE A 1 -30.20 3.83 -0.46
C ILE A 1 -29.99 2.76 -1.53
N GLN A 2 -29.03 1.83 -1.43
CA GLN A 2 -28.74 0.87 -2.53
C GLN A 2 -29.98 0.05 -2.93
N LYS A 3 -30.62 -0.62 -1.96
CA LYS A 3 -31.84 -1.42 -2.18
C LYS A 3 -33.05 -0.57 -2.60
N GLU A 4 -33.17 0.63 -2.04
CA GLU A 4 -34.29 1.55 -2.33
C GLU A 4 -34.24 2.12 -3.75
N ARG A 5 -33.03 2.31 -4.31
CA ARG A 5 -32.81 2.95 -5.60
C ARG A 5 -32.34 1.98 -6.69
N ASN A 6 -32.29 0.68 -6.40
CA ASN A 6 -31.80 -0.37 -7.30
C ASN A 6 -30.40 -0.05 -7.90
N LEU A 7 -29.47 0.37 -7.04
CA LEU A 7 -28.10 0.73 -7.44
C LEU A 7 -27.16 -0.47 -7.26
N VAL A 8 -26.14 -0.55 -8.13
CA VAL A 8 -25.04 -1.52 -7.97
C VAL A 8 -24.03 -0.92 -7.00
N MET A 9 -23.67 -1.67 -5.95
CA MET A 9 -22.58 -1.30 -5.06
C MET A 9 -21.27 -1.64 -5.74
N VAL A 10 -20.39 -0.65 -5.88
CA VAL A 10 -19.01 -0.85 -6.30
C VAL A 10 -18.15 -0.85 -5.05
N HIS A 11 -17.66 -2.02 -4.66
CA HIS A 11 -16.86 -2.15 -3.45
C HIS A 11 -15.45 -1.57 -3.69
N PRO A 12 -14.88 -0.76 -2.78
CA PRO A 12 -13.64 -0.04 -3.06
C PRO A 12 -12.37 -0.92 -3.16
N PHE A 13 -12.43 -2.19 -2.73
CA PHE A 13 -11.26 -3.09 -2.75
C PHE A 13 -11.58 -4.59 -2.84
N ASP A 14 -12.57 -5.08 -2.10
CA ASP A 14 -12.98 -6.50 -2.08
C ASP A 14 -13.94 -6.88 -3.23
N ASP A 15 -13.52 -6.61 -4.46
CA ASP A 15 -14.26 -6.99 -5.68
C ASP A 15 -13.27 -7.50 -6.74
N PRO A 16 -13.53 -8.64 -7.40
CA PRO A 16 -12.60 -9.21 -8.38
C PRO A 16 -12.24 -8.27 -9.54
N HIS A 17 -13.17 -7.44 -10.01
CA HIS A 17 -12.89 -6.49 -11.09
C HIS A 17 -12.05 -5.32 -10.60
N VAL A 18 -12.29 -4.85 -9.38
CA VAL A 18 -11.45 -3.82 -8.76
C VAL A 18 -10.02 -4.33 -8.59
N VAL A 19 -9.85 -5.54 -8.04
CA VAL A 19 -8.54 -6.18 -7.86
C VAL A 19 -7.84 -6.39 -9.21
N ALA A 20 -8.54 -6.91 -10.21
CA ALA A 20 -7.98 -7.10 -11.55
C ALA A 20 -7.54 -5.77 -12.18
N GLY A 21 -8.32 -4.71 -12.01
CA GLY A 21 -7.97 -3.37 -12.43
C GLY A 21 -6.70 -2.86 -11.78
N GLN A 22 -6.53 -3.06 -10.46
CA GLN A 22 -5.29 -2.66 -9.79
C GLN A 22 -4.08 -3.48 -10.26
N GLY A 23 -4.30 -4.71 -10.71
CA GLY A 23 -3.25 -5.59 -11.23
C GLY A 23 -2.58 -5.09 -12.51
N THR A 24 -3.19 -4.16 -13.25
CA THR A 24 -2.54 -3.59 -14.45
C THR A 24 -1.25 -2.86 -14.09
N ILE A 25 -1.17 -2.24 -12.91
CA ILE A 25 0.05 -1.62 -12.39
C ILE A 25 1.18 -2.66 -12.29
N GLY A 26 0.86 -3.88 -11.84
CA GLY A 26 1.85 -4.96 -11.77
C GLY A 26 2.33 -5.42 -13.15
N LEU A 27 1.49 -5.32 -14.18
CA LEU A 27 1.89 -5.60 -15.56
C LEU A 27 2.80 -4.49 -16.10
N GLU A 28 2.45 -3.23 -15.87
CA GLU A 28 3.25 -2.07 -16.27
C GLU A 28 4.63 -2.08 -15.60
N ILE A 29 4.73 -2.41 -14.31
CA ILE A 29 6.01 -2.57 -13.61
C ILE A 29 6.90 -3.62 -14.31
N LEU A 30 6.33 -4.75 -14.74
CA LEU A 30 7.10 -5.81 -15.39
C LEU A 30 7.52 -5.45 -16.82
N ASP A 31 6.76 -4.61 -17.50
CA ASP A 31 7.08 -4.12 -18.83
C ASP A 31 8.18 -3.05 -18.77
N ASP A 32 8.10 -2.12 -17.81
CA ASP A 32 9.05 -1.02 -17.65
C ASP A 32 10.35 -1.43 -16.94
N LEU A 33 10.27 -2.34 -15.96
CA LEU A 33 11.42 -2.87 -15.22
C LEU A 33 11.33 -4.40 -15.14
N PRO A 34 11.69 -5.11 -16.21
CA PRO A 34 11.66 -6.56 -16.22
C PRO A 34 12.48 -7.18 -15.08
N GLU A 35 13.64 -6.63 -14.76
CA GLU A 35 14.54 -7.19 -13.75
C GLU A 35 14.17 -6.82 -12.30
N VAL A 36 12.95 -6.32 -12.06
CA VAL A 36 12.50 -5.98 -10.71
C VAL A 36 12.63 -7.17 -9.74
N ASP A 37 13.24 -6.92 -8.59
CA ASP A 37 13.43 -7.92 -7.53
C ASP A 37 12.40 -7.74 -6.40
N VAL A 38 12.04 -6.49 -6.10
CA VAL A 38 11.19 -6.15 -4.94
C VAL A 38 10.20 -5.05 -5.29
N VAL A 39 8.95 -5.23 -4.87
CA VAL A 39 7.90 -4.21 -5.00
C VAL A 39 7.25 -3.93 -3.65
N PHE A 40 7.33 -2.68 -3.19
CA PHE A 40 6.62 -2.20 -2.02
C PHE A 40 5.27 -1.59 -2.40
N VAL A 41 4.20 -2.11 -1.78
CA VAL A 41 2.82 -1.69 -2.07
C VAL A 41 2.11 -1.25 -0.78
N PRO A 42 1.60 0.01 -0.71
CA PRO A 42 0.76 0.45 0.39
C PRO A 42 -0.53 -0.37 0.51
N ILE A 43 -0.97 -0.64 1.74
CA ILE A 43 -2.16 -1.43 2.04
C ILE A 43 -3.17 -0.62 2.84
N GLY A 44 -4.35 -0.43 2.26
CA GLY A 44 -5.59 -0.12 2.98
C GLY A 44 -6.46 -1.38 3.10
N GLY A 45 -7.53 -1.48 2.31
CA GLY A 45 -8.39 -2.69 2.28
C GLY A 45 -7.83 -3.87 1.47
N GLY A 46 -6.61 -3.77 0.93
CA GLY A 46 -5.90 -4.86 0.28
C GLY A 46 -6.11 -5.04 -1.22
N GLY A 47 -6.99 -4.27 -1.88
CA GLY A 47 -7.29 -4.46 -3.31
C GLY A 47 -6.09 -4.18 -4.23
N LEU A 48 -5.34 -3.11 -3.93
CA LEU A 48 -4.15 -2.69 -4.69
C LEU A 48 -3.04 -3.76 -4.66
N ILE A 49 -2.63 -4.17 -3.46
CA ILE A 49 -1.60 -5.19 -3.31
C ILE A 49 -2.06 -6.54 -3.87
N SER A 50 -3.33 -6.90 -3.71
CA SER A 50 -3.85 -8.17 -4.23
C SER A 50 -3.77 -8.22 -5.75
N GLY A 51 -4.12 -7.12 -6.43
CA GLY A 51 -4.02 -7.02 -7.87
C GLY A 51 -2.57 -7.10 -8.35
N ILE A 52 -1.70 -6.24 -7.81
CA ILE A 52 -0.28 -6.16 -8.20
C ILE A 52 0.42 -7.49 -7.93
N ALA A 53 0.25 -8.06 -6.73
CA ALA A 53 0.87 -9.33 -6.36
C ALA A 53 0.42 -10.47 -7.28
N THR A 54 -0.88 -10.54 -7.60
CA THR A 54 -1.41 -11.55 -8.51
C THR A 54 -0.80 -11.44 -9.90
N ALA A 55 -0.74 -10.23 -10.47
CA ALA A 55 -0.17 -9.99 -11.79
C ALA A 55 1.33 -10.34 -11.84
N ILE A 56 2.10 -9.85 -10.86
CA ILE A 56 3.54 -10.06 -10.81
C ILE A 56 3.88 -11.53 -10.55
N LYS A 57 3.32 -12.14 -9.49
CA LYS A 57 3.65 -13.53 -9.12
C LYS A 57 3.22 -14.54 -10.18
N SER A 58 2.21 -14.23 -10.99
CA SER A 58 1.80 -15.11 -12.10
C SER A 58 2.80 -15.14 -13.26
N LYS A 59 3.64 -14.11 -13.41
CA LYS A 59 4.64 -14.00 -14.48
C LYS A 59 6.07 -14.20 -13.98
N LYS A 60 6.40 -13.61 -12.83
CA LYS A 60 7.72 -13.66 -12.18
C LYS A 60 7.54 -14.00 -10.69
N PRO A 61 7.37 -15.29 -10.33
CA PRO A 61 7.09 -15.70 -8.94
C PRO A 61 8.22 -15.38 -7.96
N ALA A 62 9.44 -15.16 -8.45
CA ALA A 62 10.61 -14.82 -7.64
C ALA A 62 10.61 -13.38 -7.11
N VAL A 63 9.86 -12.45 -7.73
CA VAL A 63 9.79 -11.05 -7.28
C VAL A 63 9.17 -11.01 -5.88
N LYS A 64 9.83 -10.34 -4.94
CA LYS A 64 9.33 -10.16 -3.57
C LYS A 64 8.29 -9.04 -3.53
N ILE A 65 7.09 -9.35 -3.06
CA ILE A 65 6.02 -8.40 -2.82
C ILE A 65 5.96 -8.07 -1.34
N VAL A 66 6.23 -6.81 -1.00
CA VAL A 66 6.19 -6.30 0.37
C VAL A 66 5.01 -5.37 0.53
N GLY A 67 4.06 -5.76 1.37
CA GLY A 67 2.97 -4.92 1.78
C GLY A 67 3.37 -3.96 2.89
N VAL A 68 2.84 -2.74 2.85
CA VAL A 68 3.10 -1.73 3.87
C VAL A 68 1.81 -1.20 4.48
N GLU A 69 1.65 -1.37 5.79
CA GLU A 69 0.53 -0.82 6.57
C GLU A 69 1.03 0.21 7.59
N PRO A 70 0.22 1.23 7.93
CA PRO A 70 0.52 2.06 9.08
C PRO A 70 0.33 1.26 10.37
N ILE A 71 1.14 1.55 11.39
CA ILE A 71 1.08 0.85 12.69
C ILE A 71 -0.36 0.85 13.25
N GLY A 72 -1.06 1.98 13.17
CA GLY A 72 -2.41 2.13 13.71
C GLY A 72 -3.55 1.69 12.79
N ALA A 73 -3.27 1.08 11.63
CA ALA A 73 -4.27 0.42 10.79
C ALA A 73 -3.71 -0.83 10.08
N SER A 74 -3.27 -1.83 10.86
CA SER A 74 -2.58 -3.05 10.41
C SER A 74 -3.51 -4.26 10.19
N ALA A 75 -4.61 -4.05 9.46
CA ALA A 75 -5.70 -5.04 9.36
C ALA A 75 -5.29 -6.30 8.60
N LEU A 76 -4.57 -6.17 7.47
CA LEU A 76 -4.12 -7.33 6.69
C LEU A 76 -3.07 -8.12 7.46
N ARG A 77 -2.09 -7.47 8.08
CA ARG A 77 -1.06 -8.16 8.87
C ARG A 77 -1.67 -9.01 9.98
N GLN A 78 -2.63 -8.45 10.72
CA GLN A 78 -3.34 -9.21 11.77
C GLN A 78 -4.19 -10.34 11.19
N SER A 79 -4.83 -10.11 10.03
CA SER A 79 -5.61 -11.15 9.35
C SER A 79 -4.74 -12.31 8.86
N LEU A 80 -3.55 -12.03 8.32
CA LEU A 80 -2.57 -13.04 7.92
C LEU A 80 -2.10 -13.87 9.12
N GLN A 81 -1.79 -13.23 10.24
CA GLN A 81 -1.35 -13.90 11.47
C GLN A 81 -2.44 -14.82 12.05
N GLN A 82 -3.71 -14.44 11.92
CA GLN A 82 -4.84 -15.22 12.45
C GLN A 82 -5.44 -16.20 11.43
N GLY A 83 -5.02 -16.12 10.15
CA GLY A 83 -5.56 -16.93 9.07
C GLY A 83 -7.03 -16.65 8.72
N ARG A 84 -7.57 -15.50 9.14
CA ARG A 84 -8.97 -15.09 8.93
C ARG A 84 -9.07 -13.57 8.93
N VAL A 85 -10.15 -13.02 8.37
CA VAL A 85 -10.39 -11.57 8.41
C VAL A 85 -10.49 -11.09 9.87
N VAL A 86 -9.70 -10.06 10.17
CA VAL A 86 -9.71 -9.32 11.43
C VAL A 86 -10.26 -7.93 11.17
N HIS A 87 -11.17 -7.50 12.05
CA HIS A 87 -11.68 -6.15 12.07
C HIS A 87 -11.04 -5.40 13.24
N LEU A 88 -10.44 -4.24 12.94
CA LEU A 88 -9.82 -3.38 13.93
C LEU A 88 -10.89 -2.58 14.67
N ASP A 89 -10.80 -2.53 15.99
CA ASP A 89 -11.72 -1.74 16.82
C ASP A 89 -11.40 -0.24 16.79
N LYS A 90 -10.14 0.10 16.50
CA LYS A 90 -9.64 1.47 16.45
C LYS A 90 -8.67 1.63 15.29
N LEU A 91 -8.73 2.80 14.68
CA LEU A 91 -7.86 3.22 13.58
C LEU A 91 -7.18 4.52 13.97
N ASP A 92 -5.85 4.48 14.08
CA ASP A 92 -5.05 5.60 14.55
C ASP A 92 -3.90 5.88 13.58
N THR A 93 -4.23 6.58 12.50
CA THR A 93 -3.26 7.01 11.50
C THR A 93 -3.79 8.22 10.74
N ILE A 94 -2.89 9.11 10.35
CA ILE A 94 -3.17 10.20 9.43
C ILE A 94 -3.22 9.73 7.97
N ALA A 95 -2.73 8.53 7.63
CA ALA A 95 -2.77 8.00 6.26
C ALA A 95 -4.19 7.53 5.90
N GLU A 96 -5.05 8.48 5.51
CA GLU A 96 -6.48 8.24 5.26
C GLU A 96 -6.74 7.17 4.20
N GLY A 97 -5.91 7.12 3.14
CA GLY A 97 -6.02 6.10 2.09
C GLY A 97 -5.70 4.68 2.57
N LEU A 98 -4.98 4.54 3.70
CA LEU A 98 -4.62 3.26 4.31
C LEU A 98 -5.47 2.94 5.55
N ARG A 99 -6.39 3.83 5.94
CA ARG A 99 -7.17 3.74 7.17
C ARG A 99 -8.38 2.80 7.01
N SER A 100 -8.14 1.55 6.64
CA SER A 100 -9.18 0.52 6.50
C SER A 100 -9.33 -0.31 7.79
N PRO A 101 -10.56 -0.52 8.30
CA PRO A 101 -10.77 -1.35 9.49
C PRO A 101 -10.58 -2.84 9.27
N PHE A 102 -10.65 -3.32 8.02
CA PHE A 102 -10.46 -4.72 7.68
C PHE A 102 -9.84 -4.85 6.29
N THR A 103 -9.33 -6.05 6.00
CA THR A 103 -9.09 -6.51 4.62
C THR A 103 -10.14 -7.55 4.28
N GLY A 104 -10.73 -7.45 3.08
CA GLY A 104 -11.81 -8.34 2.67
C GLY A 104 -11.34 -9.78 2.40
N GLU A 105 -12.29 -10.70 2.28
CA GLU A 105 -12.01 -12.15 2.19
C GLU A 105 -11.23 -12.51 0.92
N LEU A 106 -11.58 -11.90 -0.20
CA LEU A 106 -10.86 -12.09 -1.47
C LEU A 106 -9.40 -11.62 -1.32
N ASN A 107 -9.22 -10.44 -0.75
CA ASN A 107 -7.91 -9.82 -0.61
C ASN A 107 -7.03 -10.57 0.40
N LEU A 108 -7.60 -11.10 1.48
CA LEU A 108 -6.88 -11.97 2.41
C LEU A 108 -6.40 -13.25 1.71
N ALA A 109 -7.28 -13.91 0.97
CA ALA A 109 -6.94 -15.14 0.25
C ALA A 109 -5.82 -14.91 -0.80
N LEU A 110 -5.87 -13.78 -1.51
CA LEU A 110 -4.82 -13.41 -2.47
C LEU A 110 -3.51 -13.04 -1.76
N ALA A 111 -3.57 -12.31 -0.66
CA ALA A 111 -2.40 -11.95 0.12
C ALA A 111 -1.69 -13.20 0.69
N GLN A 112 -2.44 -14.15 1.25
CA GLN A 112 -1.89 -15.44 1.73
C GLN A 112 -1.16 -16.21 0.63
N LYS A 113 -1.58 -16.06 -0.62
CA LYS A 113 -1.02 -16.77 -1.77
C LYS A 113 0.19 -16.05 -2.39
N TYR A 114 0.18 -14.73 -2.44
CA TYR A 114 1.07 -13.96 -3.31
C TYR A 114 1.92 -12.89 -2.60
N VAL A 115 1.58 -12.49 -1.38
CA VAL A 115 2.34 -11.46 -0.63
C VAL A 115 3.37 -12.15 0.26
N ASP A 116 4.64 -11.78 0.11
CA ASP A 116 5.74 -12.42 0.83
C ASP A 116 5.89 -11.90 2.26
N GLU A 117 5.63 -10.61 2.48
CA GLU A 117 5.80 -9.96 3.78
C GLU A 117 4.88 -8.74 3.90
N VAL A 118 4.38 -8.47 5.12
CA VAL A 118 3.71 -7.21 5.45
C VAL A 118 4.45 -6.53 6.60
N VAL A 119 4.94 -5.33 6.33
CA VAL A 119 5.72 -4.51 7.27
C VAL A 119 4.91 -3.29 7.73
N LEU A 120 5.31 -2.73 8.87
CA LEU A 120 4.63 -1.58 9.46
C LEU A 120 5.51 -0.33 9.42
N VAL A 121 4.88 0.81 9.15
CA VAL A 121 5.49 2.15 9.21
C VAL A 121 4.69 3.07 10.13
N SER A 122 5.37 4.01 10.78
CA SER A 122 4.70 5.06 11.55
C SER A 122 4.24 6.21 10.67
N ASP A 123 3.34 7.06 11.20
CA ASP A 123 2.92 8.28 10.52
C ASP A 123 4.08 9.25 10.29
N ASP A 124 4.99 9.37 11.26
CA ASP A 124 6.17 10.23 11.13
C ASP A 124 7.13 9.72 10.04
N GLU A 125 7.33 8.40 9.94
CA GLU A 125 8.15 7.79 8.87
C GLU A 125 7.54 8.05 7.49
N MET A 126 6.21 8.01 7.37
CA MET A 126 5.53 8.33 6.10
C MET A 126 5.59 9.83 5.77
N ILE A 127 5.55 10.72 6.77
CA ILE A 127 5.74 12.16 6.57
C ILE A 127 7.15 12.45 6.05
N GLU A 128 8.17 11.89 6.69
CA GLU A 128 9.57 12.12 6.27
C GLU A 128 9.83 11.56 4.86
N ALA A 129 9.24 10.40 4.54
CA ALA A 129 9.26 9.85 3.19
C ALA A 129 8.60 10.80 2.17
N LEU A 130 7.43 11.37 2.50
CA LEU A 130 6.74 12.35 1.66
C LEU A 130 7.63 13.59 1.41
N CYS A 131 8.22 14.16 2.46
CA CYS A 131 9.09 15.32 2.36
C CYS A 131 10.30 15.02 1.46
N LEU A 132 10.94 13.87 1.65
CA LEU A 132 12.11 13.48 0.85
C LEU A 132 11.75 13.25 -0.63
N ILE A 133 10.59 12.64 -0.93
CA ILE A 133 10.07 12.49 -2.30
C ILE A 133 9.86 13.88 -2.92
N LEU A 134 9.22 14.79 -2.19
CA LEU A 134 8.97 16.15 -2.67
C LEU A 134 10.27 16.91 -2.92
N GLU A 135 11.25 16.78 -2.04
CA GLU A 135 12.53 17.49 -2.16
C GLU A 135 13.43 16.90 -3.24
N ARG A 136 13.48 15.59 -3.40
CA ARG A 136 14.44 14.93 -4.30
C ARG A 136 13.86 14.61 -5.66
N CYS A 137 12.62 14.16 -5.70
CA CYS A 137 11.94 13.77 -6.94
C CYS A 137 11.09 14.90 -7.52
N LYS A 138 10.78 15.94 -6.72
CA LYS A 138 9.84 17.02 -7.09
C LYS A 138 8.45 16.51 -7.44
N LEU A 139 8.08 15.36 -6.85
CA LEU A 139 6.76 14.75 -6.96
C LEU A 139 6.02 14.97 -5.65
N LEU A 140 4.75 15.35 -5.73
CA LEU A 140 3.89 15.49 -4.57
C LEU A 140 3.12 14.19 -4.34
N THR A 141 3.25 13.62 -3.16
CA THR A 141 2.43 12.49 -2.69
C THR A 141 1.58 12.89 -1.50
N GLU A 142 0.54 12.11 -1.21
CA GLU A 142 -0.10 12.11 0.11
C GLU A 142 0.66 11.16 1.06
N VAL A 143 0.31 11.17 2.35
CA VAL A 143 0.95 10.32 3.36
C VAL A 143 0.82 8.83 3.01
N SER A 144 -0.38 8.39 2.62
CA SER A 144 -0.64 7.02 2.14
C SER A 144 0.29 6.62 0.98
N GLY A 145 0.49 7.56 0.05
CA GLY A 145 1.27 7.34 -1.17
C GLY A 145 2.76 7.18 -0.91
N ALA A 146 3.26 7.71 0.20
CA ALA A 146 4.66 7.61 0.57
C ALA A 146 5.00 6.31 1.35
N ALA A 147 4.00 5.53 1.76
CA ALA A 147 4.20 4.39 2.68
C ALA A 147 5.20 3.35 2.15
N GLY A 148 5.12 2.99 0.86
CA GLY A 148 6.06 2.05 0.24
C GLY A 148 7.51 2.52 0.33
N PHE A 149 7.74 3.81 0.06
CA PHE A 149 9.06 4.41 0.17
C PHE A 149 9.53 4.56 1.62
N ALA A 150 8.62 4.88 2.56
CA ALA A 150 8.93 4.91 3.99
C ALA A 150 9.44 3.55 4.48
N ALA A 151 8.81 2.44 4.07
CA ALA A 151 9.28 1.12 4.45
C ALA A 151 10.70 0.82 3.96
N LEU A 152 11.05 1.26 2.74
CA LEU A 152 12.41 1.14 2.22
C LEU A 152 13.40 2.05 2.97
N LEU A 153 13.06 3.33 3.13
CA LEU A 153 13.90 4.35 3.76
C LEU A 153 14.29 3.96 5.19
N PHE A 154 13.32 3.44 5.95
CA PHE A 154 13.49 3.02 7.34
C PHE A 154 13.80 1.51 7.48
N GLN A 155 14.21 0.85 6.38
CA GLN A 155 14.70 -0.53 6.35
C GLN A 155 13.76 -1.53 7.04
N LYS A 156 12.45 -1.39 6.81
CA LYS A 156 11.41 -2.23 7.44
C LYS A 156 11.36 -3.65 6.90
N ALA A 157 11.97 -3.88 5.74
CA ALA A 157 12.11 -5.19 5.11
C ALA A 157 13.59 -5.46 4.76
N ASN A 158 13.99 -6.73 4.81
CA ASN A 158 15.32 -7.13 4.35
C ASN A 158 15.37 -7.14 2.82
N ILE A 159 16.10 -6.19 2.23
CA ILE A 159 16.29 -6.03 0.79
C ILE A 159 17.75 -6.35 0.44
N PRO A 160 18.00 -7.31 -0.48
CA PRO A 160 19.35 -7.61 -0.91
C PRO A 160 20.04 -6.39 -1.51
N ARG A 161 21.34 -6.22 -1.21
CA ARG A 161 22.12 -5.14 -1.79
C ARG A 161 22.16 -5.28 -3.32
N GLY A 162 21.81 -4.19 -4.02
CA GLY A 162 21.79 -4.16 -5.48
C GLY A 162 20.50 -4.70 -6.11
N ALA A 163 19.48 -5.01 -5.30
CA ALA A 163 18.17 -5.41 -5.80
C ALA A 163 17.44 -4.25 -6.50
N GLU A 164 16.89 -4.52 -7.68
CA GLU A 164 16.04 -3.60 -8.41
C GLU A 164 14.70 -3.46 -7.67
N THR A 165 14.46 -2.29 -7.08
CA THR A 165 13.38 -2.08 -6.10
C THR A 165 12.40 -1.00 -6.57
N VAL A 166 11.11 -1.33 -6.58
CA VAL A 166 10.02 -0.40 -6.87
C VAL A 166 9.29 -0.04 -5.58
N CYS A 167 9.12 1.26 -5.33
CA CYS A 167 8.22 1.78 -4.30
C CYS A 167 7.02 2.45 -4.97
N LEU A 168 5.82 1.92 -4.78
CA LEU A 168 4.63 2.47 -5.41
C LEU A 168 4.19 3.77 -4.73
N LEU A 169 4.17 4.86 -5.49
CA LEU A 169 3.57 6.14 -5.08
C LEU A 169 2.08 6.13 -5.40
N SER A 170 1.25 5.67 -4.46
CA SER A 170 -0.15 5.31 -4.75
C SER A 170 -1.13 6.49 -4.86
N GLY A 171 -0.72 7.71 -4.48
CA GLY A 171 -1.62 8.87 -4.46
C GLY A 171 -0.94 10.18 -4.08
N GLY A 172 -1.58 11.29 -4.43
CA GLY A 172 -1.09 12.67 -4.25
C GLY A 172 -2.15 13.64 -3.76
N ASN A 173 -3.28 13.15 -3.21
CA ASN A 173 -4.40 14.01 -2.83
C ASN A 173 -4.17 14.61 -1.43
N ILE A 174 -3.38 15.68 -1.36
CA ILE A 174 -3.10 16.42 -0.13
C ILE A 174 -3.45 17.90 -0.30
N ASP A 175 -4.09 18.49 0.71
CA ASP A 175 -4.39 19.92 0.73
C ASP A 175 -3.17 20.75 1.19
N ARG A 176 -3.17 22.03 0.80
CA ARG A 176 -2.07 22.96 1.09
C ARG A 176 -1.83 23.19 2.59
N SER A 177 -2.88 23.18 3.40
CA SER A 177 -2.76 23.41 4.85
C SER A 177 -2.04 22.25 5.51
N ARG A 178 -2.44 21.03 5.14
CA ARG A 178 -1.85 19.79 5.65
C ARG A 178 -0.42 19.60 5.18
N LEU A 179 -0.13 19.86 3.90
CA LEU A 179 1.23 19.89 3.39
C LEU A 179 2.08 20.93 4.13
N GLY A 180 1.57 22.15 4.29
CA GLY A 180 2.26 23.20 5.04
C GLY A 180 2.59 22.81 6.48
N HIS A 181 1.66 22.12 7.16
CA HIS A 181 1.90 21.59 8.50
C HIS A 181 3.06 20.59 8.53
N PHE A 182 3.13 19.66 7.57
CA PHE A 182 4.20 18.66 7.53
C PHE A 182 5.57 19.26 7.23
N LEU A 183 5.64 20.18 6.28
CA LEU A 183 6.90 20.85 5.90
C LEU A 183 7.47 21.72 7.03
N LEU A 184 6.61 22.29 7.89
CA LEU A 184 7.03 23.09 9.03
C LEU A 184 7.42 22.22 10.24
N LYS A 185 6.92 20.98 10.33
CA LYS A 185 7.22 20.05 11.43
C LYS A 185 8.68 19.57 11.40
N GLU A 186 9.30 19.46 10.23
CA GLU A 186 10.73 19.10 10.10
C GLU A 186 11.71 20.21 10.54
N GLN A 187 11.22 21.44 10.80
CA GLN A 187 12.06 22.58 11.20
C GLN A 187 12.17 22.78 12.73
N CYS A 188 11.74 21.82 13.55
CA CYS A 188 11.85 21.85 15.02
C CYS A 188 12.48 20.56 15.55
#